data_AF-A0A7C4ZU92-F1
#
_entry.id   AF-A0A7C4ZU92-F1
#
_cell.length_a   1.000
_cell.length_b   1.000
_cell.length_c   1.000
_cell.angle_alpha   90.00
_cell.angle_beta   90.00
_cell.angle_gamma   90.00
#
_symmetry.space_group_name_H-M   'P 1'
#
loop_
_entity.id
_entity.type
_entity.pdbx_description
1 polymer ?
#
loop_
_entity_poly.entity_id
_entity_poly.type
_entity_poly.pdbx_seq_one_letter_code
_entity_poly.pdbx_strand_id
1 'polypeptide(L)'
;MLEHLNREEGINLLRAMEKVARRQVILTTPVSRYEQHAYDNNPYQEHRYVRSVDEIERLGYNVRGAGLKGIPGESGLAHKIPSFLKPILHVLWIIAGVFPYNRPEWRAIWYVSRA
;
A
#
# COMPACT_ATOMS: atom_id res chain seq x y z
N MET A 1 -0.93 -7.80 -2.84
CA MET A 1 -0.26 -8.93 -3.53
C MET A 1 1.10 -9.26 -2.94
N LEU A 2 2.08 -8.35 -2.96
CA LEU A 2 3.45 -8.62 -2.51
C LEU A 2 3.52 -8.97 -1.01
N GLU A 3 2.57 -8.45 -0.24
CA GLU A 3 2.36 -8.64 1.19
C GLU A 3 1.79 -10.00 1.59
N HIS A 4 1.22 -10.76 0.65
CA HIS A 4 0.74 -12.13 0.87
C HIS A 4 1.83 -13.18 0.66
N LEU A 5 2.97 -12.79 0.11
CA LEU A 5 4.11 -13.65 -0.12
C LEU A 5 5.07 -13.57 1.07
N ASN A 6 5.82 -14.64 1.31
CA ASN A 6 6.95 -14.55 2.21
C ASN A 6 8.06 -13.68 1.58
N ARG A 7 9.12 -13.42 2.36
CA ARG A 7 10.20 -12.52 1.93
C ARG A 7 10.87 -12.96 0.63
N GLU A 8 11.20 -14.24 0.50
CA GLU A 8 11.94 -14.79 -0.65
C GLU A 8 11.05 -14.88 -1.90
N GLU A 9 9.82 -15.37 -1.74
CA GLU A 9 8.81 -15.43 -2.80
C GLU A 9 8.57 -14.06 -3.42
N GLY A 10 8.41 -13.03 -2.59
CA GLY A 10 8.21 -11.67 -3.09
C GLY A 10 9.43 -11.12 -3.82
N ILE A 11 10.66 -11.44 -3.41
CA ILE A 11 11.87 -11.04 -4.15
C ILE A 11 11.94 -11.76 -5.50
N ASN A 12 11.61 -13.05 -5.55
CA ASN A 12 11.58 -13.80 -6.79
C ASN A 12 10.53 -13.26 -7.76
N LEU A 13 9.35 -12.89 -7.25
CA LEU A 13 8.31 -12.21 -8.04
C LEU A 13 8.82 -10.88 -8.61
N LEU A 14 9.44 -10.02 -7.79
CA LEU A 14 9.98 -8.74 -8.24
C LEU A 14 11.00 -8.92 -9.36
N ARG A 15 11.94 -9.85 -9.20
CA ARG A 15 12.93 -10.17 -10.25
C ARG A 15 12.29 -10.68 -11.53
N ALA A 16 11.28 -11.53 -11.42
CA ALA A 16 10.54 -12.02 -12.58
C ALA A 16 9.79 -10.88 -13.30
N MET A 17 9.15 -9.99 -12.54
CA MET A 17 8.47 -8.81 -13.09
C MET A 17 9.45 -7.87 -13.79
N GLU A 18 10.61 -7.59 -13.17
CA GLU A 18 11.68 -6.77 -13.76
C GLU A 18 12.20 -7.37 -15.08
N LYS A 19 12.33 -8.69 -15.16
CA LYS A 19 12.78 -9.39 -16.37
C LYS A 19 11.77 -9.30 -17.53
N VAL A 20 10.47 -9.29 -17.21
CA VAL A 20 9.39 -9.34 -18.22
C VAL A 20 8.89 -7.95 -18.60
N ALA A 21 8.94 -6.99 -17.68
CA ALA A 21 8.50 -5.63 -17.91
C ALA A 21 9.39 -4.94 -18.95
N ARG A 22 8.77 -4.37 -19.99
CA ARG A 22 9.49 -3.71 -21.09
C ARG A 22 9.85 -2.24 -20.81
N ARG A 23 9.20 -1.63 -19.81
CA ARG A 23 9.29 -0.18 -19.56
C ARG A 23 9.30 0.20 -18.09
N GLN A 24 8.43 -0.43 -17.29
CA GLN A 24 8.25 -0.06 -15.91
C GLN A 24 7.57 -1.18 -15.13
N VAL A 25 8.03 -1.41 -13.90
CA VAL A 25 7.30 -2.19 -12.90
C VAL A 25 6.61 -1.21 -11.97
N ILE A 26 5.29 -1.36 -11.78
CA ILE A 26 4.49 -0.57 -10.84
C ILE A 26 3.85 -1.53 -9.85
N LEU A 27 4.04 -1.26 -8.56
CA LEU A 27 3.54 -2.08 -7.47
C LEU A 27 2.83 -1.21 -6.45
N THR A 28 1.88 -1.83 -5.74
CA THR A 28 1.27 -1.26 -4.55
C THR A 28 1.46 -2.20 -3.37
N THR A 29 1.78 -1.63 -2.21
CA THR A 29 1.92 -2.37 -0.94
C THR A 29 1.47 -1.48 0.22
N PRO A 30 0.87 -2.03 1.29
CA PRO A 30 0.55 -1.25 2.48
C PRO A 30 1.81 -0.67 3.14
N VAL A 31 1.67 0.50 3.75
CA VAL A 31 2.75 1.25 4.43
C VAL A 31 3.15 0.63 5.77
N SER A 32 2.20 0.02 6.46
CA SER A 32 2.40 -0.56 7.78
C SER A 32 1.85 -1.97 7.80
N ARG A 33 2.46 -2.81 8.65
CA ARG A 33 1.93 -4.14 8.95
C ARG A 33 0.50 -3.99 9.46
N TYR A 34 -0.43 -4.50 8.66
CA TYR A 34 -1.82 -4.67 9.04
C TYR A 34 -2.07 -6.17 9.09
N GLU A 35 -2.49 -6.67 10.25
CA GLU A 35 -2.86 -8.06 10.41
C GLU A 35 -4.16 -8.31 9.66
N GLN A 36 -4.01 -8.90 8.47
CA GLN A 36 -5.12 -9.39 7.69
C GLN A 36 -5.10 -10.92 7.79
N HIS A 37 -6.13 -11.46 8.41
CA HIS A 37 -6.37 -12.91 8.45
C HIS A 37 -6.97 -13.41 7.14
N ALA A 38 -7.00 -14.73 6.97
CA ALA A 38 -7.72 -15.37 5.87
C ALA A 38 -9.19 -14.92 5.87
N TYR A 39 -9.67 -14.42 4.74
CA TYR A 39 -11.09 -14.12 4.53
C TYR A 39 -11.72 -15.30 3.80
N ASP A 40 -12.96 -15.66 4.14
CA ASP A 40 -13.67 -16.82 3.57
C ASP A 40 -12.86 -18.13 3.54
N ASN A 41 -12.05 -18.38 4.57
CA ASN A 41 -11.12 -19.53 4.66
C ASN A 41 -10.08 -19.60 3.53
N ASN A 42 -9.75 -18.48 2.87
CA ASN A 42 -8.71 -18.42 1.87
C ASN A 42 -7.34 -18.07 2.52
N PRO A 43 -6.45 -19.06 2.76
CA PRO A 43 -5.16 -18.82 3.42
C PRO A 43 -4.18 -17.98 2.57
N TYR A 44 -4.46 -17.78 1.28
CA TYR A 44 -3.63 -16.96 0.40
C TYR A 44 -3.91 -15.46 0.52
N GLN A 45 -4.97 -15.07 1.24
CA GLN A 45 -5.28 -13.66 1.51
C GLN A 45 -4.63 -13.12 2.79
N GLU A 46 -3.99 -14.00 3.57
CA GLU A 46 -3.29 -13.58 4.77
C GLU A 46 -2.08 -12.69 4.43
N HIS A 47 -1.85 -11.62 5.20
CA HIS A 47 -0.63 -10.83 5.08
C HIS A 47 0.52 -11.53 5.79
N ARG A 48 1.48 -12.05 5.01
CA ARG A 48 2.64 -12.79 5.53
C ARG A 48 3.83 -11.87 5.81
N TYR A 49 4.10 -10.93 4.91
CA TYR A 49 5.30 -10.09 5.02
C TYR A 49 5.10 -8.70 4.40
N VAL A 50 5.14 -7.67 5.24
CA VAL A 50 5.13 -6.27 4.80
C VAL A 50 6.55 -5.74 4.77
N ARG A 51 7.00 -5.25 3.61
CA ARG A 51 8.32 -4.63 3.43
C ARG A 51 8.33 -3.22 3.97
N SER A 52 9.49 -2.74 4.43
CA SER A 52 9.67 -1.33 4.79
C SER A 52 9.96 -0.48 3.54
N VAL A 53 9.79 0.85 3.65
CA VAL A 53 10.21 1.81 2.60
C VAL A 53 11.67 1.58 2.25
N ASP A 54 12.54 1.60 3.26
CA ASP A 54 13.98 1.47 3.09
C ASP A 54 14.40 0.18 2.38
N GLU A 55 13.66 -0.91 2.56
CA GLU A 55 13.92 -2.16 1.84
C GLU A 55 13.60 -2.02 0.36
N ILE A 56 12.46 -1.41 0.04
CA ILE A 56 12.03 -1.19 -1.34
C ILE A 56 12.93 -0.16 -2.06
N GLU A 57 13.33 0.90 -1.37
CA GLU A 57 14.28 1.88 -1.91
C GLU A 57 15.65 1.26 -2.17
N ARG A 58 16.14 0.37 -1.28
CA ARG A 58 17.38 -0.39 -1.50
C ARG A 58 17.32 -1.35 -2.68
N LEU A 59 16.12 -1.78 -3.09
CA LEU A 59 15.90 -2.54 -4.32
C LEU A 59 15.93 -1.66 -5.57
N GLY A 60 16.09 -0.34 -5.44
CA GLY A 60 16.19 0.61 -6.55
C GLY A 60 14.83 1.09 -7.08
N TYR A 61 13.76 0.91 -6.31
CA TYR A 61 12.46 1.45 -6.67
C TYR A 61 12.25 2.85 -6.09
N ASN A 62 11.53 3.68 -6.85
CA ASN A 62 11.03 4.95 -6.35
C ASN A 62 9.75 4.71 -5.55
N VAL A 63 9.76 5.05 -4.27
CA VAL A 63 8.60 4.92 -3.39
C VAL A 63 7.86 6.26 -3.30
N ARG A 64 6.56 6.23 -3.57
CA ARG A 64 5.64 7.36 -3.43
C ARG A 64 4.46 6.91 -2.59
N GLY A 65 3.88 7.79 -1.79
CA GLY A 65 2.73 7.41 -0.97
C GLY A 65 1.39 7.95 -1.49
N ALA A 66 0.32 7.24 -1.16
CA ALA A 66 -1.05 7.52 -1.55
C ALA A 66 -2.04 7.40 -0.40
N GLY A 67 -3.02 8.31 -0.38
CA GLY A 67 -4.05 8.42 0.68
C GLY A 67 -3.47 8.87 2.02
N LEU A 68 -4.26 9.42 2.94
CA LEU A 68 -3.78 9.77 4.28
C LEU A 68 -3.91 8.60 5.25
N LYS A 69 -2.85 8.34 6.03
CA LYS A 69 -2.88 7.36 7.12
C LYS A 69 -3.94 7.74 8.16
N GLY A 70 -4.72 6.77 8.64
CA GLY A 70 -5.71 6.96 9.71
C GLY A 70 -7.07 7.52 9.28
N ILE A 71 -7.29 7.81 7.98
CA ILE A 71 -8.62 8.17 7.47
C ILE A 71 -9.43 6.92 7.07
N PRO A 72 -8.93 6.02 6.18
CA PRO A 72 -9.60 4.79 5.83
C PRO A 72 -9.26 3.63 6.80
N GLY A 73 -10.08 2.57 6.80
CA GLY A 73 -9.93 1.37 7.63
C GLY A 73 -10.90 1.33 8.81
N GLU A 74 -11.05 0.15 9.44
CA GLU A 74 -12.00 -0.08 10.55
C GLU A 74 -11.71 0.80 11.77
N SER A 75 -10.45 1.14 12.00
CA SER A 75 -10.01 2.05 13.06
C SER A 75 -9.88 3.52 12.61
N GLY A 76 -10.14 3.80 11.33
CA GLY A 76 -9.97 5.11 10.71
C GLY A 76 -11.08 6.09 11.05
N LEU A 77 -10.79 7.40 10.90
CA LEU A 77 -11.75 8.47 11.12
C LEU A 77 -13.06 8.26 10.33
N ALA A 78 -13.00 7.74 9.10
CA ALA A 78 -14.19 7.51 8.28
C ALA A 78 -15.20 6.52 8.90
N HIS A 79 -14.74 5.62 9.78
CA HIS A 79 -15.62 4.67 10.46
C HIS A 79 -16.29 5.27 11.71
N LYS A 80 -15.69 6.31 12.31
CA LYS A 80 -16.17 6.94 13.56
C LYS A 80 -17.17 8.09 13.34
N ILE A 81 -17.35 8.52 12.10
CA ILE A 81 -18.13 9.72 11.76
C ILE A 81 -19.54 9.33 11.27
N PRO A 82 -20.61 10.08 11.61
CA PRO A 82 -21.95 9.83 11.12
C PRO A 82 -22.05 9.69 9.59
N SER A 83 -22.95 8.81 9.14
CA SER A 83 -23.10 8.43 7.72
C SER A 83 -23.32 9.62 6.78
N PHE A 84 -24.04 10.66 7.23
CA PHE A 84 -24.34 11.84 6.42
C PHE A 84 -23.14 12.77 6.19
N LEU A 85 -22.09 12.69 7.01
CA LEU A 85 -20.84 13.45 6.83
C LEU A 85 -19.79 12.70 6.00
N LYS A 86 -19.99 11.41 5.74
CA LYS A 86 -19.07 10.59 4.94
C LYS A 86 -18.79 11.17 3.55
N PRO A 87 -19.78 11.68 2.78
CA PRO A 87 -19.49 12.26 1.47
C PRO A 87 -18.51 13.43 1.52
N ILE A 88 -18.65 14.32 2.52
CA ILE A 88 -17.75 15.46 2.73
C ILE A 88 -16.34 14.96 3.06
N LEU A 89 -16.23 13.98 3.95
CA LEU A 89 -14.95 13.39 4.31
C LEU A 89 -14.26 12.73 3.10
N HIS A 90 -15.00 12.05 2.22
CA HIS A 90 -14.45 11.47 1.00
C HIS A 90 -13.90 12.53 0.05
N VAL A 91 -14.61 13.65 -0.13
CA VAL A 91 -14.12 14.78 -0.95
C VAL A 91 -12.85 15.39 -0.33
N LEU A 92 -12.85 15.62 0.98
CA LEU A 92 -11.67 16.11 1.71
C LEU A 92 -10.49 15.15 1.57
N TRP A 93 -10.74 13.83 1.60
CA TRP A 93 -9.70 12.82 1.41
C TRP A 93 -9.11 12.84 0.00
N ILE A 94 -9.92 13.03 -1.04
CA ILE A 94 -9.43 13.17 -2.43
C ILE A 94 -8.52 14.40 -2.55
N ILE A 95 -8.97 15.54 -2.02
CA ILE A 95 -8.21 16.81 -2.07
C ILE A 95 -6.91 16.67 -1.28
N ALA A 96 -6.99 16.18 -0.04
CA ALA A 96 -5.82 15.96 0.81
C ALA A 96 -4.92 14.84 0.25
N GLY A 97 -5.46 13.96 -0.59
CA GLY A 97 -4.76 12.94 -1.35
C GLY A 97 -3.70 13.50 -2.28
N VAL A 98 -3.80 14.77 -2.71
CA VAL A 98 -2.83 15.40 -3.64
C VAL A 98 -1.57 15.89 -2.92
N PHE A 99 -1.70 16.38 -1.68
CA PHE A 99 -0.62 17.13 -1.00
C PHE A 99 0.59 16.30 -0.54
N PRO A 100 0.43 15.09 0.03
CA PRO A 100 1.59 14.31 0.51
C PRO A 100 2.23 13.40 -0.55
N TYR A 101 2.17 13.75 -1.85
CA TYR A 101 2.70 12.89 -2.93
C TYR A 101 4.20 12.57 -2.74
N ASN A 102 4.95 13.54 -2.21
CA ASN A 102 6.38 13.42 -1.92
C ASN A 102 6.69 13.07 -0.44
N ARG A 103 5.67 12.65 0.34
CA ARG A 103 5.79 12.33 1.78
C ARG A 103 5.23 10.93 2.05
N PRO A 104 5.94 9.86 1.64
CA PRO A 104 5.46 8.47 1.73
C PRO A 104 5.20 7.99 3.16
N GLU A 105 5.78 8.65 4.17
CA GLU A 105 5.59 8.37 5.59
C GLU A 105 4.18 8.72 6.12
N TRP A 106 3.45 9.63 5.46
CA TRP A 106 2.11 10.08 5.88
C TRP A 106 0.98 9.28 5.25
N ARG A 107 1.32 8.21 4.53
CA ARG A 107 0.43 7.61 3.52
C ARG A 107 -0.04 6.22 3.90
N ALA A 108 -1.16 5.79 3.30
CA ALA A 108 -1.80 4.51 3.62
C ALA A 108 -1.36 3.37 2.69
N ILE A 109 -0.97 3.71 1.46
CA ILE A 109 -0.45 2.78 0.45
C ILE A 109 0.81 3.39 -0.18
N TRP A 110 1.80 2.58 -0.54
CA TRP A 110 2.90 3.00 -1.40
C TRP A 110 2.66 2.61 -2.85
N TYR A 111 2.92 3.54 -3.76
CA TYR A 111 3.21 3.29 -5.15
C TYR A 111 4.70 3.18 -5.33
N VAL A 112 5.12 2.07 -5.89
CA VAL A 112 6.53 1.74 -6.03
C VAL A 112 6.79 1.54 -7.51
N SER A 113 7.77 2.25 -8.06
CA SER A 113 8.08 2.09 -9.48
C SER A 113 9.55 2.17 -9.83
N ARG A 114 9.95 1.30 -10.77
CA ARG A 114 11.29 1.21 -11.33
C ARG A 114 11.19 1.11 -12.84
N ALA A 115 11.97 1.93 -13.55
CA ALA A 115 12.10 1.91 -15.00
C ALA A 115 13.11 0.85 -15.43
#